data_AF-A0A1B8P3M9-F1
#
_entry.id   AF-A0A1B8P3M9-F1
#
_cell.length_a   1.000
_cell.length_b   1.000
_cell.length_c   1.000
_cell.angle_alpha   90.00
_cell.angle_beta   90.00
_cell.angle_gamma   90.00
#
_symmetry.space_group_name_H-M   'P 1'
#
loop_
_entity.id
_entity.type
_entity.pdbx_description
1 polymer ?
#
loop_
_entity_poly.entity_id
_entity_poly.type
_entity_poly.pdbx_seq_one_letter_code
_entity_poly.pdbx_strand_id
1 'polypeptide(L)'
;MLLVLVSGYLISTAEGSGVDVFGWFKVPALVSGLPDQATLAGTIHWYAAWALIVLAAGHALAAFKHHLIDRHDVLVRMLLPRYTRRH
;
A
#
# COMPACT_ATOMS: atom_id res chain seq x y z
N MET A 1 -1.04 -0.73 -4.62
CA MET A 1 -0.39 -1.60 -3.61
C MET A 1 0.79 -2.38 -4.18
N LEU A 2 0.58 -3.33 -5.09
CA LEU A 2 1.68 -4.20 -5.59
C LEU A 2 2.88 -3.42 -6.15
N LEU A 3 2.64 -2.36 -6.94
CA LEU A 3 3.72 -1.51 -7.47
C LEU A 3 4.56 -0.84 -6.38
N VAL A 4 3.94 -0.34 -5.31
CA VAL A 4 4.63 0.28 -4.15
C VAL A 4 5.51 -0.77 -3.46
N LEU A 5 4.98 -1.99 -3.26
CA LEU A 5 5.71 -3.06 -2.59
C LEU A 5 6.91 -3.55 -3.41
N VAL A 6 6.72 -3.82 -4.70
CA VAL A 6 7.80 -4.30 -5.58
C VAL A 6 8.87 -3.24 -5.76
N SER A 7 8.49 -1.98 -6.02
CA SER A 7 9.48 -0.89 -6.13
C SER A 7 10.21 -0.64 -4.80
N GLY A 8 9.53 -0.73 -3.65
CA GLY A 8 10.15 -0.58 -2.33
C GLY A 8 11.19 -1.67 -2.04
N TYR A 9 10.86 -2.92 -2.41
CA TYR A 9 11.81 -4.02 -2.36
C TYR A 9 13.03 -3.75 -3.26
N LEU A 10 12.83 -3.35 -4.52
CA LEU A 10 13.91 -3.07 -5.47
C LEU A 10 14.82 -1.90 -5.06
N ILE A 11 14.29 -0.90 -4.36
CA ILE A 11 15.10 0.17 -3.75
C ILE A 11 15.99 -0.43 -2.66
N SER A 12 15.41 -1.21 -1.75
CA SER A 12 16.09 -1.76 -0.58
C SER A 12 17.14 -2.82 -0.93
N THR A 13 17.00 -3.48 -2.09
CA THR A 13 17.94 -4.51 -2.57
C THR A 13 18.88 -4.01 -3.67
N ALA A 14 18.89 -2.73 -4.00
CA ALA A 14 19.67 -2.19 -5.12
C ALA A 14 21.18 -2.49 -4.98
N GLU A 15 21.70 -2.45 -3.76
CA GLU A 15 23.11 -2.72 -3.43
C GLU A 15 23.45 -4.22 -3.30
N GLY A 16 22.49 -5.13 -3.55
CA GLY A 16 22.71 -6.57 -3.45
C GLY A 16 22.61 -7.14 -2.03
N SER A 17 22.36 -6.29 -1.03
CA SER A 17 22.00 -6.76 0.31
C SER A 17 20.52 -7.15 0.35
N GLY A 18 20.23 -8.31 0.95
CA GLY A 18 18.86 -8.70 1.25
C GLY A 18 18.23 -7.82 2.34
N VAL A 19 16.91 -7.94 2.50
CA VAL A 19 16.11 -7.21 3.50
C VAL A 19 15.76 -8.12 4.66
N ASP A 20 16.03 -7.68 5.89
CA ASP A 20 15.64 -8.43 7.10
C ASP A 20 14.16 -8.25 7.42
N VAL A 21 13.46 -9.37 7.62
CA VAL A 21 12.04 -9.40 7.98
C VAL A 21 11.93 -9.56 9.48
N PHE A 22 11.80 -8.42 10.18
CA PHE A 22 11.68 -8.35 11.65
C PHE A 22 12.81 -9.08 12.41
N GLY A 23 13.95 -9.34 11.76
CA GLY A 23 15.08 -10.11 12.30
C GLY A 23 14.87 -11.64 12.34
N TRP A 24 13.75 -12.16 11.84
CA TRP A 24 13.47 -13.61 11.83
C TRP A 24 14.16 -14.34 10.68
N PHE A 25 14.17 -13.72 9.50
CA PHE A 25 14.85 -14.23 8.31
C PHE A 25 15.15 -13.09 7.35
N LYS A 26 16.04 -13.34 6.40
CA LYS A 26 16.45 -12.38 5.37
C LYS A 26 15.87 -12.76 4.03
N VAL A 27 15.20 -11.82 3.37
CA VAL A 27 14.77 -11.97 1.98
C VAL A 27 15.96 -11.60 1.10
N PRO A 28 16.49 -12.51 0.26
CA PRO A 28 17.67 -12.24 -0.54
C PRO A 28 17.39 -11.15 -1.58
N ALA A 29 18.44 -10.46 -2.04
CA ALA A 29 18.35 -9.54 -3.17
C ALA A 29 18.26 -10.33 -4.49
N LEU A 30 17.05 -10.63 -4.94
CA LEU A 30 16.81 -11.39 -6.18
C LEU A 30 17.15 -10.58 -7.43
N VAL A 31 16.99 -9.26 -7.35
CA VAL A 31 17.31 -8.30 -8.42
C VAL A 31 18.11 -7.15 -7.80
N SER A 32 19.35 -7.01 -8.24
CA SER A 32 20.31 -6.04 -7.70
C SER A 32 21.41 -5.71 -8.70
N GLY A 33 22.13 -4.61 -8.48
CA GLY A 33 23.29 -4.23 -9.29
C GLY A 33 22.96 -3.79 -10.72
N LEU A 34 21.68 -3.51 -11.01
CA LEU A 34 21.28 -2.92 -12.28
C LEU A 34 21.64 -1.42 -12.29
N PRO A 35 22.03 -0.85 -13.45
CA PRO A 35 22.23 0.58 -13.59
C PRO A 35 20.99 1.37 -13.16
N ASP A 36 21.18 2.41 -12.35
CA ASP A 36 20.14 3.32 -11.86
C ASP A 36 18.95 2.65 -11.15
N GLN A 37 19.09 1.41 -10.66
CA GLN A 37 18.00 0.65 -10.05
C GLN A 37 17.31 1.42 -8.91
N ALA A 38 18.08 1.93 -7.96
CA ALA A 38 17.55 2.66 -6.81
C ALA A 38 16.82 3.94 -7.25
N THR A 39 17.37 4.68 -8.21
CA THR A 39 16.79 5.93 -8.72
C THR A 39 15.49 5.68 -9.46
N LEU A 40 15.46 4.70 -10.37
CA LEU A 40 14.27 4.36 -11.15
C LEU A 40 13.18 3.76 -10.27
N ALA A 41 13.52 2.78 -9.43
CA ALA A 41 12.58 2.19 -8.49
C ALA A 41 12.06 3.23 -7.48
N GLY A 42 12.91 4.15 -7.02
CA GLY A 42 12.54 5.29 -6.18
C GLY A 42 11.51 6.20 -6.83
N THR A 43 11.72 6.55 -8.10
CA THR A 43 10.76 7.36 -8.88
C THR A 43 9.42 6.66 -8.99
N ILE A 44 9.41 5.38 -9.36
CA ILE A 44 8.18 4.58 -9.45
C ILE A 44 7.48 4.49 -8.09
N HIS A 45 8.23 4.25 -7.02
CA HIS A 45 7.69 4.14 -5.66
C HIS A 45 7.04 5.44 -5.21
N TRP A 46 7.66 6.59 -5.50
CA TRP A 46 7.14 7.91 -5.16
C TRP A 46 5.77 8.16 -5.81
N TYR A 47 5.64 7.96 -7.12
CA TYR A 47 4.37 8.14 -7.83
C TYR A 47 3.32 7.13 -7.35
N ALA A 48 3.73 5.86 -7.17
CA ALA A 48 2.84 4.80 -6.72
C ALA A 48 2.33 5.05 -5.30
N ALA A 49 3.16 5.59 -4.41
CA ALA A 49 2.79 5.94 -3.04
C ALA A 49 1.80 7.11 -3.00
N TRP A 50 2.03 8.17 -3.78
CA TRP A 50 1.08 9.27 -3.89
C TRP A 50 -0.26 8.85 -4.49
N ALA A 51 -0.24 8.04 -5.55
CA ALA A 51 -1.46 7.47 -6.12
C ALA A 51 -2.24 6.65 -5.07
N LEU A 52 -1.52 5.86 -4.26
CA LEU A 52 -2.10 5.10 -3.16
C LEU A 52 -2.81 5.99 -2.14
N ILE A 53 -2.14 7.06 -1.70
CA ILE A 53 -2.64 8.01 -0.71
C ILE A 53 -3.89 8.69 -1.24
N VAL A 54 -3.87 9.19 -2.47
CA VAL A 54 -5.02 9.84 -3.10
C VAL A 54 -6.21 8.88 -3.21
N LEU A 55 -5.98 7.64 -3.63
CA LEU A 55 -7.03 6.61 -3.72
C LEU A 55 -7.61 6.26 -2.34
N ALA A 56 -6.74 6.07 -1.33
CA ALA A 56 -7.18 5.76 0.03
C ALA A 56 -7.97 6.93 0.65
N ALA A 57 -7.49 8.16 0.48
CA ALA A 57 -8.18 9.36 0.94
C ALA A 57 -9.52 9.53 0.23
N GLY A 58 -9.55 9.40 -1.11
CA GLY A 58 -10.78 9.47 -1.88
C GLY A 58 -11.79 8.39 -1.50
N HIS A 59 -11.33 7.16 -1.26
CA HIS A 59 -12.17 6.07 -0.78
C HIS A 59 -12.75 6.36 0.62
N ALA A 60 -11.92 6.84 1.55
CA ALA A 60 -12.36 7.22 2.88
C ALA A 60 -13.39 8.37 2.82
N LEU A 61 -13.13 9.41 2.03
CA LEU A 61 -14.06 10.52 1.82
C LEU A 61 -15.39 10.05 1.22
N ALA A 62 -15.37 9.12 0.26
CA ALA A 62 -16.60 8.53 -0.29
C ALA A 62 -17.38 7.77 0.78
N ALA A 63 -16.71 6.95 1.60
CA ALA A 63 -17.34 6.24 2.71
C ALA A 63 -17.97 7.21 3.74
N PHE A 64 -17.28 8.30 4.08
CA PHE A 64 -17.82 9.36 4.94
C PHE A 64 -19.00 10.10 4.32
N LYS A 65 -18.90 10.48 3.03
CA LYS A 65 -19.99 11.14 2.30
C LYS A 65 -21.25 10.27 2.33
N HIS A 66 -21.12 8.98 1.99
CA HIS A 66 -22.25 8.05 1.99
C HIS A 66 -22.84 7.86 3.38
N HIS A 67 -22.00 7.86 4.42
CA HIS A 67 -22.48 7.70 5.79
C HIS A 67 -23.18 8.95 6.34
N LEU A 68 -22.62 10.14 6.12
CA LEU A 68 -23.10 11.38 6.71
C LEU A 68 -24.22 12.04 5.88
N ILE A 69 -24.13 11.99 4.56
CA ILE A 69 -25.09 12.63 3.64
C ILE A 69 -26.15 11.64 3.19
N ASP A 70 -25.71 10.51 2.61
CA ASP A 70 -26.62 9.54 2.00
C ASP A 70 -27.26 8.60 3.04
N ARG A 71 -26.85 8.70 4.32
CA ARG A 71 -27.30 7.87 5.46
C ARG A 71 -27.22 6.37 5.20
N HIS A 72 -26.22 5.94 4.43
CA HIS A 72 -25.95 4.53 4.19
C HIS A 72 -25.03 3.96 5.29
N ASP A 73 -25.28 2.71 5.69
CA ASP A 73 -24.51 2.00 6.72
C ASP A 73 -23.18 1.43 6.20
N VAL A 74 -22.67 1.88 5.04
CA VAL A 74 -21.47 1.33 4.39
C VAL A 74 -20.25 1.42 5.32
N LEU A 75 -20.04 2.57 5.97
CA LEU A 75 -18.94 2.75 6.93
C LEU A 75 -19.07 1.84 8.15
N VAL A 76 -20.29 1.67 8.67
CA VAL A 76 -20.57 0.78 9.81
C VAL A 76 -20.30 -0.68 9.45
N ARG A 77 -20.64 -1.12 8.24
CA ARG A 77 -20.35 -2.48 7.76
C ARG A 77 -18.86 -2.76 7.61
N MET A 78 -18.04 -1.75 7.30
CA MET A 78 -16.58 -1.89 7.27
C MET A 78 -15.98 -2.01 8.67
N LEU A 79 -16.48 -1.24 9.64
CA LEU A 79 -15.94 -1.20 11.01
C LEU A 79 -16.47 -2.33 11.91
N LEU A 80 -17.75 -2.69 11.74
CA LEU A 80 -18.46 -3.68 12.55
C LEU A 80 -19.23 -4.63 11.64
N PRO A 81 -18.55 -5.58 10.94
CA PRO A 81 -19.20 -6.48 9.99
C PRO A 81 -20.32 -7.32 10.63
N ARG A 82 -20.21 -7.60 11.94
CA ARG A 82 -21.16 -8.39 12.73
C ARG A 82 -22.47 -7.67 13.06
N TYR A 83 -22.57 -6.36 12.86
CA TYR A 83 -23.80 -5.59 13.06
C TYR A 83 -24.56 -5.33 11.74
N THR A 84 -24.44 -6.25 10.78
CA THR A 84 -25.37 -6.28 9.64
C THR A 84 -26.70 -6.82 10.15
N ARG A 85 -27.66 -5.92 10.34
CA ARG A 85 -29.01 -6.18 10.85
C ARG A 85 -29.62 -7.40 10.14
N ARG A 86 -29.97 -8.43 10.92
CA ARG A 86 -30.97 -9.43 10.55
C ARG A 86 -32.29 -8.67 10.33
N HIS A 87 -32.78 -8.65 9.10
CA HIS A 87 -34.20 -8.48 8.77
C HIS A 87 -34.50 -9.38 7.59
#